data_AF-A0A7Y4TN97-F1
#
_entry.id   AF-A0A7Y4TN97-F1
#
_cell.length_a   1.000
_cell.length_b   1.000
_cell.length_c   1.000
_cell.angle_alpha   90.00
_cell.angle_beta   90.00
_cell.angle_gamma   90.00
#
_symmetry.space_group_name_H-M   'P 1'
#
loop_
_entity.id
_entity.type
_entity.pdbx_description
1 polymer ?
#
loop_
_entity_poly.entity_id
_entity_poly.type
_entity_poly.pdbx_seq_one_letter_code
_entity_poly.pdbx_strand_id
1 'polypeptide(L)'
;MSEKCFEIGAIQAFLDGETTPELSFAITEHSAKCDSCALLIAEAEEENAQVFAMLDRELNSLVPTQRLWSNITVALAEERNQASFWDKARGYVFALFANPSLGVAASVLVVAGLFAAVWSLKSPVTNGPGSDVVAVNTAQPQVPQTGRTEKVNTTVSGGDPVSPTSNDPVRVRETNFSPRDLKNLVSNANHSAADQPVKPVHAVVREPAAEQYLPGEESYIKTISNLKQNVDGRKDLILDPSSRMAYERDIAVVNDSIKRMKDVVRKNPKNQAAKQVLYSSYQNKIDLLNSVVEREELMAALQ
;
A
#
# COMPACT_ATOMS: atom_id res chain seq x y z
N MET A 1 1.37 -6.82 -40.15
CA MET A 1 2.76 -6.51 -39.77
C MET A 1 3.11 -7.43 -38.63
N SER A 2 4.01 -8.38 -38.85
CA SER A 2 4.51 -9.26 -37.81
C SER A 2 5.42 -8.45 -36.89
N GLU A 3 4.85 -7.85 -35.84
CA GLU A 3 5.63 -7.25 -34.76
C GLU A 3 6.51 -8.37 -34.16
N LYS A 4 7.82 -8.11 -34.08
CA LYS A 4 8.75 -9.07 -33.49
C LYS A 4 8.40 -9.20 -32.01
N CYS A 5 8.19 -10.43 -31.53
CA CYS A 5 8.00 -10.72 -30.11
C CYS A 5 9.22 -10.25 -29.30
N PHE A 6 9.01 -9.95 -28.02
CA PHE A 6 10.09 -9.63 -27.10
C PHE A 6 10.97 -10.85 -26.80
N GLU A 7 12.27 -10.59 -26.58
CA GLU A 7 13.19 -11.61 -26.11
C GLU A 7 12.87 -11.99 -24.66
N ILE A 8 13.12 -13.25 -24.31
CA ILE A 8 12.79 -13.80 -22.99
C ILE A 8 13.45 -13.02 -21.84
N GLY A 9 14.67 -12.50 -22.06
CA GLY A 9 15.38 -11.69 -21.06
C GLY A 9 14.71 -10.34 -20.79
N ALA A 10 14.03 -9.75 -21.79
CA ALA A 10 13.27 -8.50 -21.58
C ALA A 10 11.99 -8.76 -20.77
N ILE A 11 11.36 -9.93 -20.97
CA ILE A 11 10.20 -10.36 -20.19
C ILE A 11 10.60 -10.67 -18.74
N GLN A 12 11.75 -11.33 -18.53
CA GLN A 12 12.28 -11.58 -17.18
C GLN A 12 12.62 -10.27 -16.45
N ALA A 13 13.37 -9.37 -17.10
CA ALA A 13 13.64 -8.04 -16.53
C ALA A 13 12.36 -7.25 -16.22
N PHE A 14 11.28 -7.47 -17.00
CA PHE A 14 9.98 -6.84 -16.75
C PHE A 14 9.33 -7.40 -15.48
N LEU A 15 9.34 -8.73 -15.31
CA LEU A 15 8.81 -9.40 -14.11
C LEU A 15 9.62 -9.09 -12.85
N ASP A 16 10.94 -8.95 -12.98
CA ASP A 16 11.84 -8.57 -11.89
C ASP A 16 11.76 -7.07 -11.54
N GLY A 17 11.05 -6.27 -12.35
CA GLY A 17 10.91 -4.83 -12.16
C GLY A 17 12.15 -4.02 -12.55
N GLU A 18 13.09 -4.61 -13.27
CA GLU A 18 14.34 -3.98 -13.73
C GLU A 18 14.18 -3.19 -15.04
N THR A 19 13.04 -3.33 -15.73
CA THR A 19 12.77 -2.58 -16.96
C THR A 19 12.55 -1.09 -16.73
N THR A 20 12.94 -0.28 -17.72
CA THR A 20 12.59 1.15 -17.74
C THR A 20 11.07 1.33 -17.90
N PRO A 21 10.47 2.44 -17.40
CA PRO A 21 9.03 2.69 -17.51
C PRO A 21 8.49 2.71 -18.95
N GLU A 22 9.32 3.14 -19.91
CA GLU A 22 8.96 3.15 -21.33
C GLU A 22 8.88 1.72 -21.89
N LEU A 23 9.83 0.87 -21.49
CA LEU A 23 9.88 -0.53 -21.93
C LEU A 23 8.78 -1.37 -21.27
N SER A 24 8.47 -1.13 -19.99
CA SER A 24 7.39 -1.82 -19.29
C SER A 24 6.02 -1.52 -19.92
N PHE A 25 5.78 -0.27 -20.33
CA PHE A 25 4.57 0.10 -21.09
C PHE A 25 4.52 -0.61 -22.44
N ALA A 26 5.62 -0.61 -23.19
CA ALA A 26 5.68 -1.29 -24.49
C ALA A 26 5.45 -2.81 -24.39
N ILE A 27 5.99 -3.46 -23.37
CA ILE A 27 5.78 -4.90 -23.10
C ILE A 27 4.31 -5.15 -22.75
N THR A 28 3.71 -4.32 -21.90
CA THR A 28 2.29 -4.44 -21.51
C THR A 28 1.34 -4.22 -22.70
N GLU A 29 1.63 -3.23 -23.55
CA GLU A 29 0.82 -2.96 -24.74
C GLU A 29 0.92 -4.10 -25.76
N HIS A 30 2.11 -4.65 -25.96
CA HIS A 30 2.33 -5.76 -26.89
C HIS A 30 1.75 -7.08 -26.36
N SER A 31 1.91 -7.39 -25.07
CA SER A 31 1.35 -8.62 -24.48
C SER A 31 -0.18 -8.65 -24.57
N ALA A 32 -0.85 -7.48 -24.54
CA ALA A 32 -2.28 -7.38 -24.79
C ALA A 32 -2.70 -7.74 -26.23
N LYS A 33 -1.77 -7.70 -27.19
CA LYS A 33 -2.02 -7.96 -28.63
C LYS A 33 -1.36 -9.25 -29.13
N CYS A 34 -0.43 -9.83 -28.37
CA CYS A 34 0.43 -10.93 -28.78
C CYS A 34 0.30 -12.11 -27.81
N ASP A 35 -0.47 -13.12 -28.21
CA ASP A 35 -0.76 -14.31 -27.38
C ASP A 35 0.51 -15.06 -26.95
N SER A 36 1.55 -15.10 -27.78
CA SER A 36 2.81 -15.78 -27.41
C SER A 36 3.54 -15.06 -26.27
N CYS A 37 3.56 -13.72 -26.28
CA CYS A 37 4.18 -12.96 -25.20
C CYS A 37 3.33 -13.03 -23.93
N ALA A 38 2.00 -13.02 -24.05
CA ALA A 38 1.10 -13.22 -22.92
C ALA A 38 1.31 -14.60 -22.26
N LEU A 39 1.47 -15.66 -23.08
CA LEU A 39 1.71 -17.02 -22.59
C LEU A 39 3.07 -17.13 -21.89
N LEU A 40 4.12 -16.54 -22.46
CA LEU A 40 5.45 -16.51 -21.83
C LEU A 40 5.46 -15.76 -20.49
N ILE A 41 4.72 -14.64 -20.39
CA ILE A 41 4.56 -13.91 -19.13
C ILE A 41 3.84 -14.79 -18.09
N ALA A 42 2.75 -15.43 -18.49
CA ALA A 42 1.98 -16.30 -17.59
C ALA A 42 2.80 -17.53 -17.11
N GLU A 43 3.57 -18.15 -18.00
CA GLU A 43 4.46 -19.27 -17.66
C GLU A 43 5.55 -18.84 -16.67
N ALA A 44 6.21 -17.70 -16.91
CA ALA A 44 7.21 -17.17 -16.00
C ALA A 44 6.63 -16.74 -14.64
N GLU A 45 5.41 -16.20 -14.60
CA GLU A 45 4.69 -15.92 -13.35
C GLU A 45 4.37 -17.20 -12.57
N GLU A 46 3.97 -18.27 -13.27
CA GLU A 46 3.71 -19.58 -12.65
C GLU A 46 4.98 -20.21 -12.08
N GLU A 47 6.10 -20.15 -12.80
CA GLU A 47 7.40 -20.60 -12.32
C GLU A 47 7.84 -19.81 -11.08
N ASN A 48 7.71 -18.48 -11.12
CA ASN A 48 8.00 -17.61 -9.98
C ASN A 48 7.13 -17.97 -8.76
N ALA A 49 5.82 -18.19 -8.96
CA ALA A 49 4.92 -18.58 -7.89
C ALA A 49 5.30 -19.92 -7.25
N GLN A 50 5.77 -20.89 -8.03
CA GLN A 50 6.27 -22.18 -7.52
C GLN A 50 7.54 -22.00 -6.68
N VAL A 51 8.48 -21.18 -7.15
CA VAL A 51 9.71 -20.86 -6.41
C VAL A 51 9.37 -20.18 -5.07
N PHE A 52 8.52 -19.14 -5.09
CA PHE A 52 8.08 -18.46 -3.86
C PHE A 52 7.36 -19.40 -2.90
N ALA A 53 6.56 -20.35 -3.39
CA ALA A 53 5.90 -21.34 -2.54
C ALA A 53 6.89 -22.29 -1.84
N MET A 54 8.01 -22.65 -2.50
CA MET A 54 9.06 -23.45 -1.87
C MET A 54 9.86 -22.63 -0.85
N LEU A 55 10.16 -21.38 -1.18
CA LEU A 55 10.90 -20.47 -0.30
C LEU A 55 10.05 -19.96 0.87
N ASP A 56 8.73 -20.03 0.80
CA ASP A 56 7.81 -19.53 1.83
C ASP A 56 8.17 -20.07 3.23
N ARG A 57 8.57 -21.33 3.34
CA ARG A 57 9.00 -21.93 4.62
C ARG A 57 10.27 -21.27 5.18
N GLU A 58 11.23 -20.94 4.31
CA GLU A 58 12.48 -20.30 4.73
C GLU A 58 12.28 -18.80 4.97
N LEU A 59 11.54 -18.12 4.10
CA LEU A 59 11.19 -16.70 4.23
C LEU A 59 10.37 -16.43 5.50
N ASN A 60 9.42 -17.30 5.84
CA ASN A 60 8.66 -17.21 7.09
C ASN A 60 9.52 -17.52 8.32
N SER A 61 10.62 -18.26 8.18
CA SER A 61 11.59 -18.46 9.26
C SER A 61 12.54 -17.26 9.43
N LEU A 62 12.75 -16.51 8.35
CA LEU A 62 13.54 -15.28 8.28
C LEU A 62 12.69 -14.02 8.53
N VAL A 63 11.48 -14.16 9.09
CA VAL A 63 10.73 -13.01 9.60
C VAL A 63 11.66 -12.25 10.53
N PRO A 64 11.95 -10.97 10.23
CA PRO A 64 12.84 -10.19 11.06
C PRO A 64 12.36 -10.30 12.50
N THR A 65 13.26 -10.61 13.43
CA THR A 65 12.88 -10.79 14.82
C THR A 65 12.05 -9.58 15.29
N GLN A 66 11.12 -9.78 16.22
CA GLN A 66 10.29 -8.69 16.78
C GLN A 66 11.13 -7.45 17.18
N ARG A 67 12.40 -7.67 17.58
CA ARG A 67 13.39 -6.63 17.90
C ARG A 67 13.86 -5.81 16.71
N LEU A 68 14.02 -6.42 15.53
CA LEU A 68 14.37 -5.66 14.32
C LEU A 68 13.18 -4.78 13.91
N TRP A 69 11.96 -5.31 13.95
CA TRP A 69 10.75 -4.52 13.66
C TRP A 69 10.56 -3.37 14.65
N SER A 70 10.79 -3.59 15.95
CA SER A 70 10.74 -2.49 16.92
C SER A 70 11.80 -1.44 16.64
N ASN A 71 13.02 -1.84 16.24
CA ASN A 71 14.07 -0.89 15.91
C ASN A 71 13.78 -0.11 14.62
N ILE A 72 13.24 -0.77 13.60
CA ILE A 72 12.84 -0.12 12.34
C ILE A 72 11.69 0.86 12.58
N THR A 73 10.67 0.47 13.35
CA THR A 73 9.53 1.35 13.67
C THR A 73 9.96 2.56 14.49
N VAL A 74 10.86 2.38 15.46
CA VAL A 74 11.46 3.50 16.22
C VAL A 74 12.32 4.38 15.31
N ALA A 75 13.16 3.79 14.44
CA ALA A 75 13.98 4.55 13.50
C ALA A 75 13.13 5.35 12.50
N LEU A 76 12.03 4.77 11.99
CA LEU A 76 11.07 5.45 11.12
C LEU A 76 10.30 6.56 11.86
N ALA A 77 9.96 6.35 13.14
CA ALA A 77 9.31 7.38 13.95
C ALA A 77 10.26 8.57 14.20
N GLU A 78 11.53 8.28 14.48
CA GLU A 78 12.56 9.29 14.65
C GLU A 78 12.84 10.04 13.33
N GLU A 79 12.98 9.33 12.22
CA GLU A 79 13.16 9.93 10.90
C GLU A 79 11.95 10.76 10.47
N ARG A 80 10.72 10.31 10.77
CA ARG A 80 9.49 11.08 10.50
C ARG A 80 9.37 12.34 11.36
N ASN A 81 9.91 12.30 12.58
CA ASN A 81 9.98 13.46 13.47
C ASN A 81 11.11 14.42 13.06
N GLN A 82 12.23 13.90 12.55
CA GLN A 82 13.32 14.67 11.96
C GLN A 82 13.08 15.10 10.52
N ALA A 83 12.06 14.56 9.85
CA ALA A 83 11.66 14.96 8.51
C ALA A 83 11.41 16.47 8.53
N SER A 84 12.32 17.16 7.85
CA SER A 84 12.46 18.60 7.89
C SER A 84 11.10 19.24 7.59
N PHE A 85 10.77 20.28 8.33
CA PHE A 85 9.58 21.09 8.05
C PHE A 85 9.46 21.47 6.56
N TRP A 86 10.59 21.56 5.85
CA TRP A 86 10.68 21.79 4.41
C TRP A 86 10.12 20.65 3.53
N ASP A 87 10.25 19.38 3.93
CA ASP A 87 9.72 18.26 3.15
C ASP A 87 8.20 18.14 3.33
N LYS A 88 7.70 18.45 4.53
CA LYS A 88 6.27 18.62 4.79
C LYS A 88 5.70 19.79 3.98
N ALA A 89 6.39 20.94 3.97
CA ALA A 89 5.98 22.10 3.19
C ALA A 89 5.99 21.83 1.67
N ARG A 90 7.00 21.13 1.13
CA ARG A 90 7.02 20.71 -0.27
C ARG A 90 5.83 19.83 -0.64
N GLY A 91 5.48 18.86 0.21
CA GLY A 91 4.30 18.01 0.00
C GLY A 91 3.00 18.83 -0.14
N TYR A 92 2.81 19.83 0.71
CA TYR A 92 1.65 20.73 0.61
C TYR A 92 1.67 21.60 -0.65
N VAL A 93 2.84 22.11 -1.03
CA VAL A 93 2.98 22.92 -2.25
C VAL A 93 2.69 22.08 -3.50
N PHE A 94 3.23 20.87 -3.61
CA PHE A 94 2.95 19.99 -4.75
C PHE A 94 1.48 19.52 -4.79
N ALA A 95 0.85 19.26 -3.63
CA ALA A 95 -0.58 18.93 -3.57
C ALA A 95 -1.48 20.08 -4.04
N LEU A 96 -1.05 21.34 -3.85
CA LEU A 96 -1.73 22.53 -4.37
C LEU A 96 -1.55 22.69 -5.89
N PHE A 97 -0.42 22.23 -6.46
CA PHE A 97 -0.20 22.23 -7.91
C PHE A 97 -0.89 21.07 -8.65
N ALA A 98 -1.16 19.95 -7.97
CA ALA A 98 -1.85 18.80 -8.56
C ALA A 98 -3.36 19.00 -8.76
N ASN A 99 -3.98 19.97 -8.07
CA ASN A 99 -5.40 20.29 -8.19
C ASN A 99 -5.61 21.62 -8.93
N PRO A 100 -6.02 21.61 -10.22
CA PRO A 100 -6.11 22.83 -11.04
C PRO A 100 -7.15 23.84 -10.52
N SER A 101 -8.13 23.41 -9.72
CA SER A 101 -9.15 24.28 -9.12
C SER A 101 -8.64 25.08 -7.91
N LEU A 102 -7.56 24.66 -7.25
CA LEU A 102 -6.97 25.37 -6.12
C LEU A 102 -5.81 26.31 -6.54
N GLY A 103 -5.27 26.15 -7.75
CA GLY A 103 -4.22 27.01 -8.29
C GLY A 103 -4.62 28.49 -8.42
N VAL A 104 -5.90 28.77 -8.68
CA VAL A 104 -6.41 30.16 -8.78
C VAL A 104 -6.40 30.85 -7.42
N ALA A 105 -6.83 30.19 -6.35
CA ALA A 105 -6.83 30.76 -5.01
C ALA A 105 -5.40 30.95 -4.46
N ALA A 106 -4.49 30.01 -4.76
CA ALA A 106 -3.09 30.12 -4.35
C ALA A 106 -2.37 31.30 -5.05
N SER A 107 -2.67 31.58 -6.32
CA SER A 107 -2.09 32.72 -7.04
C SER A 107 -2.45 34.07 -6.41
N VAL A 108 -3.69 34.22 -5.89
CA VAL A 108 -4.14 35.43 -5.20
C VAL A 108 -3.37 35.64 -3.89
N LEU A 109 -3.07 34.58 -3.15
CA LEU A 109 -2.30 34.66 -1.92
C LEU A 109 -0.82 35.02 -2.16
N VAL A 110 -0.22 34.52 -3.24
CA VAL A 110 1.16 34.89 -3.63
C VAL A 110 1.24 36.36 -4.04
N VAL A 111 0.27 36.85 -4.84
CA VAL A 111 0.21 38.26 -5.23
C VAL A 111 -0.04 39.16 -4.02
N ALA A 112 -0.96 38.78 -3.12
CA ALA A 112 -1.22 39.53 -1.89
C ALA A 112 0.00 39.54 -0.95
N GLY A 113 0.71 38.41 -0.83
CA GLY A 113 1.95 38.31 -0.04
C GLY A 113 3.08 39.17 -0.59
N LEU A 114 3.30 39.15 -1.91
CA LEU A 114 4.28 40.03 -2.58
C LEU A 114 3.89 41.51 -2.43
N PHE A 115 2.59 41.84 -2.52
CA PHE A 115 2.12 43.21 -2.33
C PHE A 115 2.33 43.69 -0.89
N ALA A 116 2.05 42.85 0.11
CA ALA A 116 2.30 43.15 1.52
C ALA A 116 3.80 43.32 1.82
N ALA A 117 4.67 42.49 1.24
CA ALA A 117 6.12 42.62 1.39
C ALA A 117 6.64 43.94 0.80
N VAL A 118 6.20 44.31 -0.41
CA VAL A 118 6.60 45.57 -1.06
C VAL A 118 6.10 46.79 -0.28
N TRP A 119 4.92 46.70 0.34
CA TRP A 119 4.40 47.79 1.18
C TRP A 119 5.12 47.89 2.53
N SER A 120 5.51 46.76 3.12
CA SER A 120 6.26 46.74 4.38
C SER A 120 7.69 47.23 4.24
N LEU A 121 8.31 47.09 3.05
CA LEU A 121 9.62 47.68 2.75
C LEU A 121 9.57 49.20 2.48
N LYS A 122 8.38 49.80 2.35
CA LYS A 122 8.22 51.24 2.07
C LYS A 122 7.88 52.07 3.31
N SER A 123 7.79 51.45 4.48
CA SER A 123 7.68 52.18 5.75
C SER A 123 9.04 52.83 6.07
N PRO A 124 9.14 54.18 6.11
CA PRO A 124 10.37 54.84 6.52
C PRO A 124 10.68 54.47 7.97
N VAL A 125 11.84 53.85 8.17
CA VAL A 125 12.44 53.59 9.47
C VAL A 125 12.63 54.93 10.18
N THR A 126 11.75 55.26 11.12
CA THR A 126 11.96 56.34 12.07
C THR A 126 13.07 55.90 13.03
N ASN A 127 14.26 56.47 12.81
CA ASN A 127 15.41 56.35 13.70
C ASN A 127 15.05 56.87 15.10
N GLY A 128 15.00 55.97 16.08
CA GLY A 128 15.06 56.29 17.51
C GLY A 128 16.37 55.74 18.09
N PRO A 129 17.14 56.51 18.88
CA PRO A 129 18.50 56.16 19.24
C PRO A 129 18.56 55.26 20.48
N GLY A 130 19.55 54.36 20.48
CA GLY A 130 20.20 53.89 21.71
C GLY A 130 19.69 52.58 22.28
N SER A 131 20.38 51.48 21.95
CA SER A 131 20.89 50.55 22.95
C SER A 131 21.90 49.61 22.31
N ASP A 132 23.17 49.90 22.53
CA ASP A 132 24.27 48.93 22.47
C ASP A 132 23.94 47.74 23.37
N VAL A 133 23.96 46.53 22.82
CA VAL A 133 24.21 45.32 23.59
C VAL A 133 24.94 44.27 22.74
N VAL A 134 26.26 44.34 22.85
CA VAL A 134 27.21 43.23 23.07
C VAL A 134 27.02 41.98 22.21
N ALA A 135 27.88 41.87 21.19
CA ALA A 135 28.25 40.60 20.59
C ALA A 135 28.95 39.69 21.61
N VAL A 136 28.32 38.57 21.97
CA VAL A 136 29.00 37.45 22.64
C VAL A 136 29.45 36.46 21.57
N ASN A 137 30.75 36.50 21.34
CA ASN A 137 31.52 35.54 20.56
C ASN A 137 31.64 34.24 21.38
N THR A 138 30.78 33.25 21.13
CA THR A 138 30.91 31.92 21.75
C THR A 138 31.68 31.01 20.82
N ALA A 139 32.95 30.84 21.18
CA ALA A 139 33.90 29.96 20.54
C ALA A 139 33.44 28.50 20.52
N GLN A 140 33.57 27.91 19.34
CA GLN A 140 33.59 26.49 19.04
C GLN A 140 34.73 25.77 19.80
N PRO A 141 34.47 24.67 20.52
CA PRO A 141 35.52 23.75 20.95
C PRO A 141 35.83 22.76 19.82
N GLN A 142 36.98 22.94 19.17
CA GLN A 142 37.65 21.89 18.38
C GLN A 142 38.64 21.12 19.29
N VAL A 143 38.56 19.79 19.32
CA VAL A 143 39.68 18.89 19.65
C VAL A 143 39.39 17.49 19.06
N PRO A 144 40.38 16.60 18.87
CA PRO A 144 41.34 16.58 17.76
C PRO A 144 41.18 15.33 16.86
N GLN A 145 41.51 15.48 15.58
CA GLN A 145 41.76 14.37 14.67
C GLN A 145 43.12 13.74 14.99
N THR A 146 43.12 12.47 15.37
CA THR A 146 44.32 11.62 15.37
C THR A 146 44.10 10.51 14.34
N GLY A 147 44.88 10.54 13.27
CA GLY A 147 44.83 9.53 12.23
C GLY A 147 45.37 8.18 12.68
N ARG A 148 44.86 7.11 12.06
CA ARG A 148 45.66 5.94 11.71
C ARG A 148 44.98 5.18 10.56
N THR A 149 45.60 5.27 9.39
CA THR A 149 45.48 4.32 8.29
C THR A 149 45.89 2.93 8.78
N GLU A 150 44.99 1.97 8.71
CA GLU A 150 45.36 0.55 8.76
C GLU A 150 44.62 -0.19 7.64
N LYS A 151 45.35 -0.38 6.53
CA LYS A 151 45.07 -1.38 5.51
C LYS A 151 45.17 -2.75 6.17
N VAL A 152 44.06 -3.44 6.34
CA VAL A 152 44.05 -4.89 6.56
C VAL A 152 43.58 -5.55 5.28
N ASN A 153 44.56 -6.06 4.53
CA ASN A 153 44.34 -7.12 3.54
C ASN A 153 44.06 -8.41 4.31
N THR A 154 42.85 -8.95 4.20
CA THR A 154 42.59 -10.35 4.55
C THR A 154 42.39 -11.14 3.28
N THR A 155 43.48 -11.80 2.88
CA THR A 155 43.51 -12.94 1.98
C THR A 155 42.68 -14.08 2.60
N VAL A 156 41.54 -14.44 1.98
CA VAL A 156 40.87 -15.72 2.22
C VAL A 156 41.19 -16.65 1.06
N SER A 157 41.78 -17.76 1.43
CA SER A 157 42.29 -18.84 0.60
C SER A 157 41.17 -19.83 0.26
N GLY A 158 41.12 -20.23 -1.01
CA GLY A 158 40.84 -21.59 -1.49
C GLY A 158 39.51 -22.24 -1.13
N GLY A 159 38.60 -22.30 -2.11
CA GLY A 159 37.52 -23.27 -2.20
C GLY A 159 37.24 -23.59 -3.67
N ASP A 160 37.38 -24.86 -4.02
CA ASP A 160 37.38 -25.41 -5.38
C ASP A 160 36.06 -25.20 -6.18
N PRO A 161 36.13 -25.18 -7.53
CA PRO A 161 34.95 -25.13 -8.39
C PRO A 161 34.31 -26.53 -8.56
N VAL A 162 33.05 -26.66 -8.14
CA VAL A 162 32.21 -27.81 -8.50
C VAL A 162 31.51 -27.52 -9.82
N SER A 163 31.83 -28.32 -10.84
CA SER A 163 31.14 -28.38 -12.14
C SER A 163 29.69 -28.85 -12.01
N PRO A 164 28.72 -28.28 -12.74
CA PRO A 164 27.42 -28.91 -12.96
C PRO A 164 27.46 -29.86 -14.17
N THR A 165 27.05 -31.10 -13.93
CA THR A 165 26.91 -32.17 -14.93
C THR A 165 25.45 -32.33 -15.36
N SER A 166 25.26 -32.32 -16.68
CA SER A 166 24.24 -33.01 -17.48
C SER A 166 22.78 -32.54 -17.41
N ASN A 167 22.39 -31.82 -18.47
CA ASN A 167 21.02 -31.63 -18.92
C ASN A 167 20.54 -32.89 -19.66
N ASP A 168 19.39 -33.44 -19.25
CA ASP A 168 18.56 -34.34 -20.06
C ASP A 168 17.17 -33.68 -20.23
N PRO A 169 16.63 -33.52 -21.46
CA PRO A 169 15.35 -32.85 -21.66
C PRO A 169 14.15 -33.78 -21.39
N VAL A 170 13.29 -33.35 -20.47
CA VAL A 170 11.95 -33.94 -20.25
C VAL A 170 11.01 -33.50 -21.36
N ARG A 171 10.40 -34.49 -22.02
CA ARG A 171 9.45 -34.36 -23.13
C ARG A 171 8.07 -33.97 -22.62
N VAL A 172 7.65 -32.73 -22.84
CA VAL A 172 6.29 -32.25 -22.54
C VAL A 172 5.31 -32.73 -23.63
N ARG A 173 4.14 -33.20 -23.18
CA ARG A 173 3.06 -33.78 -23.98
C ARG A 173 1.99 -32.72 -24.22
N GLU A 174 1.84 -32.26 -25.46
CA GLU A 174 0.78 -31.36 -25.90
C GLU A 174 -0.62 -31.97 -25.66
N THR A 175 -1.49 -31.24 -24.96
CA THR A 175 -2.94 -31.50 -24.92
C THR A 175 -3.66 -30.40 -25.69
N ASN A 176 -4.08 -30.75 -26.91
CA ASN A 176 -4.96 -29.94 -27.76
C ASN A 176 -6.34 -29.75 -27.09
N PHE A 177 -6.72 -28.50 -26.82
CA PHE A 177 -8.11 -28.13 -26.52
C PHE A 177 -8.72 -27.30 -27.66
N SER A 178 -9.97 -27.61 -28.00
CA SER A 178 -10.65 -27.14 -29.22
C SER A 178 -11.34 -25.76 -29.01
N PRO A 179 -11.39 -24.86 -30.02
CA PRO A 179 -11.85 -23.47 -29.89
C PRO A 179 -13.35 -23.26 -29.61
N ARG A 180 -14.12 -24.29 -29.30
CA ARG A 180 -15.59 -24.20 -29.15
C ARG A 180 -16.06 -23.95 -27.72
N ASP A 181 -15.21 -24.19 -26.71
CA ASP A 181 -15.61 -24.06 -25.30
C ASP A 181 -15.48 -22.62 -24.75
N LEU A 182 -14.76 -21.74 -25.46
CA LEU A 182 -14.52 -20.35 -25.04
C LEU A 182 -15.67 -19.38 -25.36
N LYS A 183 -16.68 -19.78 -26.12
CA LYS A 183 -17.71 -18.85 -26.63
C LYS A 183 -18.89 -18.61 -25.66
N ASN A 184 -18.97 -19.34 -24.55
CA ASN A 184 -20.11 -19.27 -23.62
C ASN A 184 -19.88 -18.39 -22.38
N LEU A 185 -18.73 -17.72 -22.26
CA LEU A 185 -18.37 -16.92 -21.07
C LEU A 185 -18.59 -15.40 -21.21
N VAL A 186 -19.02 -14.89 -22.37
CA VAL A 186 -19.09 -13.43 -22.63
C VAL A 186 -20.48 -13.00 -23.13
N SER A 187 -21.51 -13.32 -22.37
CA SER A 187 -22.85 -12.73 -22.59
C SER A 187 -23.56 -12.60 -21.26
N ASN A 188 -23.28 -11.52 -20.53
CA ASN A 188 -24.19 -10.87 -19.58
C ASN A 188 -23.55 -9.59 -19.01
N ALA A 189 -23.57 -8.52 -19.80
CA ALA A 189 -23.43 -7.15 -19.30
C ALA A 189 -24.42 -6.29 -20.07
N ASN A 190 -25.66 -6.18 -19.56
CA ASN A 190 -26.66 -5.24 -20.07
C ASN A 190 -26.93 -4.17 -19.01
N HIS A 191 -26.68 -2.92 -19.39
CA HIS A 191 -27.03 -1.72 -18.66
C HIS A 191 -28.54 -1.46 -18.77
N SER A 192 -29.20 -1.23 -17.62
CA SER A 192 -30.52 -0.58 -17.59
C SER A 192 -30.46 0.60 -16.62
N ALA A 193 -30.44 1.79 -17.19
CA ALA A 193 -30.79 3.05 -16.55
C ALA A 193 -32.32 3.14 -16.45
N ALA A 194 -32.83 3.48 -15.27
CA ALA A 194 -34.21 3.95 -15.11
C ALA A 194 -34.31 4.85 -13.86
N ASP A 195 -34.70 6.09 -14.11
CA ASP A 195 -35.16 7.11 -13.16
C ASP A 195 -36.22 6.57 -12.20
N GLN A 196 -36.04 6.80 -10.90
CA GLN A 196 -37.16 6.91 -9.95
C GLN A 196 -36.94 8.02 -8.91
N PRO A 197 -38.00 8.75 -8.54
CA PRO A 197 -37.92 9.91 -7.66
C PRO A 197 -37.76 9.53 -6.18
N VAL A 198 -36.86 10.24 -5.49
CA VAL A 198 -36.49 10.03 -4.09
C VAL A 198 -37.58 10.55 -3.15
N LYS A 199 -38.14 9.66 -2.32
CA LYS A 199 -38.85 10.02 -1.08
C LYS A 199 -37.91 9.85 0.12
N PRO A 200 -37.93 10.77 1.11
CA PRO A 200 -37.04 10.69 2.26
C PRO A 200 -37.49 9.57 3.21
N VAL A 201 -36.67 8.53 3.33
CA VAL A 201 -36.88 7.44 4.29
C VAL A 201 -36.11 7.76 5.55
N HIS A 202 -36.84 7.93 6.66
CA HIS A 202 -36.29 7.92 8.01
C HIS A 202 -35.44 6.66 8.22
N ALA A 203 -34.20 6.86 8.68
CA ALA A 203 -33.26 5.81 9.02
C ALA A 203 -33.81 4.94 10.17
N VAL A 204 -34.57 3.92 9.81
CA VAL A 204 -34.81 2.77 10.68
C VAL A 204 -33.56 1.92 10.61
N VAL A 205 -32.82 1.86 11.72
CA VAL A 205 -31.78 0.86 11.96
C VAL A 205 -32.45 -0.51 11.85
N ARG A 206 -32.40 -1.09 10.66
CA ARG A 206 -32.74 -2.50 10.45
C ARG A 206 -31.59 -3.31 11.01
N GLU A 207 -31.80 -3.96 12.14
CA GLU A 207 -31.06 -5.17 12.46
C GLU A 207 -31.11 -6.11 11.23
N PRO A 208 -29.98 -6.71 10.82
CA PRO A 208 -29.98 -7.61 9.69
C PRO A 208 -30.86 -8.80 10.05
N ALA A 209 -31.96 -8.95 9.29
CA ALA A 209 -32.82 -10.12 9.30
C ALA A 209 -31.94 -11.37 9.32
N ALA A 210 -32.20 -12.27 10.27
CA ALA A 210 -31.48 -13.51 10.55
C ALA A 210 -30.83 -14.13 9.30
N GLU A 211 -29.62 -13.67 8.99
CA GLU A 211 -28.78 -14.28 7.98
C GLU A 211 -28.39 -15.63 8.56
N GLN A 212 -28.87 -16.70 7.94
CA GLN A 212 -28.57 -18.06 8.38
C GLN A 212 -27.06 -18.26 8.37
N TYR A 213 -26.46 -18.18 9.56
CA TYR A 213 -25.02 -18.22 9.75
C TYR A 213 -24.50 -19.63 9.50
N LEU A 214 -23.30 -19.73 8.92
CA LEU A 214 -22.65 -21.01 8.74
C LEU A 214 -22.15 -21.50 10.11
N PRO A 215 -22.19 -22.82 10.37
CA PRO A 215 -21.68 -23.37 11.62
C PRO A 215 -20.19 -23.02 11.79
N GLY A 216 -19.87 -22.33 12.89
CA GLY A 216 -18.53 -21.81 13.19
C GLY A 216 -18.34 -20.30 13.00
N GLU A 217 -19.26 -19.60 12.34
CA GLU A 217 -19.17 -18.14 12.14
C GLU A 217 -19.59 -17.33 13.36
N GLU A 218 -20.43 -17.90 14.23
CA GLU A 218 -21.09 -17.21 15.34
C GLU A 218 -20.11 -16.50 16.27
N SER A 219 -18.96 -17.12 16.54
CA SER A 219 -17.90 -16.54 17.37
C SER A 219 -17.32 -15.27 16.76
N TYR A 220 -17.05 -15.28 15.45
CA TYR A 220 -16.53 -14.12 14.72
C TYR A 220 -17.57 -13.01 14.69
N ILE A 221 -18.82 -13.33 14.39
CA ILE A 221 -19.90 -12.35 14.28
C ILE A 221 -20.14 -11.65 15.62
N LYS A 222 -20.15 -12.41 16.72
CA LYS A 222 -20.29 -11.87 18.07
C LYS A 222 -19.12 -10.95 18.44
N THR A 223 -17.90 -11.35 18.10
CA THR A 223 -16.70 -10.53 18.34
C THR A 223 -16.77 -9.24 17.52
N ILE A 224 -17.10 -9.34 16.23
CA ILE A 224 -17.23 -8.20 15.33
C ILE A 224 -18.35 -7.26 15.78
N SER A 225 -19.49 -7.76 16.25
CA SER A 225 -20.59 -6.90 16.69
C SER A 225 -20.23 -6.12 17.96
N ASN A 226 -19.58 -6.78 18.92
CA ASN A 226 -19.08 -6.13 20.14
C ASN A 226 -18.03 -5.06 19.81
N LEU A 227 -17.01 -5.40 19.03
CA LEU A 227 -15.98 -4.46 18.60
C LEU A 227 -16.56 -3.30 17.78
N LYS A 228 -17.50 -3.57 16.88
CA LYS A 228 -18.16 -2.54 16.09
C LYS A 228 -18.93 -1.55 16.97
N GLN A 229 -19.67 -2.04 17.96
CA GLN A 229 -20.38 -1.17 18.91
C GLN A 229 -19.40 -0.25 19.66
N ASN A 230 -18.26 -0.78 20.06
CA ASN A 230 -17.21 -0.02 20.75
C ASN A 230 -16.55 1.03 19.85
N VAL A 231 -16.31 0.69 18.59
CA VAL A 231 -15.66 1.58 17.61
C VAL A 231 -16.63 2.65 17.10
N ASP A 232 -17.87 2.31 16.75
CA ASP A 232 -18.84 3.26 16.18
C ASP A 232 -19.13 4.44 17.15
N GLY A 233 -19.15 4.19 18.46
CA GLY A 233 -19.37 5.24 19.46
C GLY A 233 -18.16 6.16 19.71
N ARG A 234 -16.95 5.76 19.30
CA ARG A 234 -15.71 6.43 19.72
C ARG A 234 -14.79 6.84 18.56
N LYS A 235 -14.98 6.26 17.37
CA LYS A 235 -14.14 6.53 16.18
C LYS A 235 -14.04 8.01 15.85
N ASP A 236 -15.11 8.77 16.09
CA ASP A 236 -15.17 10.20 15.79
C ASP A 236 -14.37 11.08 16.75
N LEU A 237 -14.04 10.55 17.94
CA LEU A 237 -13.22 11.22 18.94
C LEU A 237 -11.73 10.87 18.79
N ILE A 238 -11.42 9.65 18.35
CA ILE A 238 -10.05 9.11 18.33
C ILE A 238 -9.37 9.31 16.98
N LEU A 239 -10.13 9.27 15.88
CA LEU A 239 -9.57 9.32 14.54
C LEU A 239 -9.74 10.69 13.90
N ASP A 240 -8.64 11.21 13.35
CA ASP A 240 -8.68 12.40 12.51
C ASP A 240 -9.62 12.20 11.30
N PRO A 241 -10.23 13.27 10.75
CA PRO A 241 -11.15 13.17 9.61
C PRO A 241 -10.59 12.39 8.41
N SER A 242 -9.30 12.52 8.11
CA SER A 242 -8.63 11.78 7.04
C SER A 242 -8.52 10.28 7.36
N SER A 243 -8.13 9.92 8.58
CA SER A 243 -8.05 8.54 9.04
C SER A 243 -9.41 7.87 9.11
N ARG A 244 -10.48 8.61 9.45
CA ARG A 244 -11.85 8.08 9.42
C ARG A 244 -12.29 7.68 8.03
N MET A 245 -12.05 8.52 7.03
CA MET A 245 -12.39 8.19 5.65
C MET A 245 -11.62 6.97 5.14
N ALA A 246 -10.34 6.84 5.51
CA ALA A 246 -9.56 5.65 5.17
C ALA A 246 -10.14 4.40 5.85
N TYR A 247 -10.37 4.46 7.15
CA TYR A 247 -10.98 3.36 7.92
C TYR A 247 -12.35 2.95 7.36
N GLU A 248 -13.20 3.91 7.00
CA GLU A 248 -14.54 3.65 6.42
C GLU A 248 -14.46 3.03 5.03
N ARG A 249 -13.45 3.39 4.23
CA ARG A 249 -13.19 2.71 2.96
C ARG A 249 -12.74 1.27 3.19
N ASP A 250 -11.79 1.06 4.09
CA ASP A 250 -11.20 -0.25 4.35
C ASP A 250 -12.24 -1.23 4.92
N ILE A 251 -13.05 -0.78 5.89
CA ILE A 251 -14.14 -1.60 6.43
C ILE A 251 -15.19 -1.94 5.36
N ALA A 252 -15.45 -1.04 4.42
CA ALA A 252 -16.38 -1.30 3.32
C ALA A 252 -15.86 -2.38 2.36
N VAL A 253 -14.57 -2.34 2.03
CA VAL A 253 -13.91 -3.37 1.19
C VAL A 253 -13.97 -4.75 1.88
N VAL A 254 -13.64 -4.81 3.17
CA VAL A 254 -13.69 -6.08 3.92
C VAL A 254 -15.13 -6.60 4.03
N ASN A 255 -16.11 -5.73 4.25
CA ASN A 255 -17.53 -6.12 4.26
C ASN A 255 -18.00 -6.70 2.92
N ASP A 256 -17.56 -6.13 1.79
CA ASP A 256 -17.90 -6.65 0.47
C ASP A 256 -17.24 -8.03 0.23
N SER A 257 -15.98 -8.22 0.65
CA SER A 257 -15.31 -9.52 0.61
C SER A 257 -16.08 -10.59 1.39
N ILE A 258 -16.45 -10.29 2.65
CA ILE A 258 -17.25 -11.19 3.50
C ILE A 258 -18.56 -11.55 2.79
N LYS A 259 -19.28 -10.55 2.26
CA LYS A 259 -20.55 -10.79 1.55
C LYS A 259 -20.38 -11.73 0.36
N ARG A 260 -19.41 -11.45 -0.52
CA ARG A 260 -19.12 -12.30 -1.69
C ARG A 260 -18.75 -13.72 -1.28
N MET A 261 -17.91 -13.88 -0.26
CA MET A 261 -17.49 -15.20 0.23
C MET A 261 -18.61 -15.97 0.92
N LYS A 262 -19.47 -15.31 1.69
CA LYS A 262 -20.70 -15.93 2.21
C LYS A 262 -21.56 -16.47 1.08
N ASP A 263 -21.73 -15.72 0.00
CA ASP A 263 -22.53 -16.16 -1.15
C ASP A 263 -21.89 -17.37 -1.86
N VAL A 264 -20.56 -17.40 -2.01
CA VAL A 264 -19.84 -18.54 -2.58
C VAL A 264 -19.95 -19.78 -1.69
N VAL A 265 -19.76 -19.64 -0.38
CA VAL A 265 -19.88 -20.76 0.57
C VAL A 265 -21.33 -21.25 0.66
N ARG A 266 -22.32 -20.36 0.57
CA ARG A 266 -23.74 -20.75 0.52
C ARG A 266 -24.07 -21.57 -0.73
N LYS A 267 -23.52 -21.18 -1.89
CA LYS A 267 -23.69 -21.93 -3.15
C LYS A 267 -22.95 -23.26 -3.13
N ASN A 268 -21.79 -23.34 -2.49
CA ASN A 268 -21.00 -24.57 -2.37
C ASN A 268 -20.42 -24.76 -0.95
N PRO A 269 -21.21 -25.34 -0.02
CA PRO A 269 -20.77 -25.51 1.38
C PRO A 269 -19.64 -26.52 1.58
N LYS A 270 -19.26 -27.29 0.55
CA LYS A 270 -18.15 -28.25 0.60
C LYS A 270 -16.82 -27.63 0.14
N ASN A 271 -16.84 -26.42 -0.43
CA ASN A 271 -15.63 -25.72 -0.84
C ASN A 271 -14.86 -25.19 0.39
N GLN A 272 -13.80 -25.91 0.76
CA GLN A 272 -12.97 -25.57 1.93
C GLN A 272 -12.16 -24.28 1.71
N ALA A 273 -11.67 -24.04 0.50
CA ALA A 273 -10.92 -22.83 0.17
C ALA A 273 -11.77 -21.57 0.38
N ALA A 274 -13.03 -21.59 -0.09
CA ALA A 274 -13.95 -20.45 0.11
C ALA A 274 -14.25 -20.19 1.60
N LYS A 275 -14.36 -21.24 2.43
CA LYS A 275 -14.50 -21.09 3.89
C LYS A 275 -13.27 -20.48 4.53
N GLN A 276 -12.07 -20.90 4.10
CA GLN A 276 -10.82 -20.35 4.61
C GLN A 276 -10.69 -18.86 4.29
N VAL A 277 -11.00 -18.46 3.06
CA VAL A 277 -11.01 -17.03 2.66
C VAL A 277 -12.06 -16.24 3.45
N LEU A 278 -13.23 -16.82 3.69
CA LEU A 278 -14.27 -16.21 4.51
C LEU A 278 -13.81 -15.98 5.96
N TYR A 279 -13.17 -16.97 6.57
CA TYR A 279 -12.61 -16.83 7.93
C TYR A 279 -11.47 -15.83 8.01
N SER A 280 -10.57 -15.81 7.03
CA SER A 280 -9.53 -14.78 6.93
C SER A 280 -10.14 -13.38 6.77
N SER A 281 -11.22 -13.25 6.00
CA SER A 281 -11.93 -11.97 5.86
C SER A 281 -12.56 -11.50 7.19
N TYR A 282 -13.07 -12.42 8.02
CA TYR A 282 -13.53 -12.09 9.37
C TYR A 282 -12.39 -11.66 10.30
N GLN A 283 -11.24 -12.34 10.25
CA GLN A 283 -10.06 -11.98 11.04
C GLN A 283 -9.57 -10.58 10.67
N ASN A 284 -9.41 -10.28 9.37
CA ASN A 284 -9.03 -8.95 8.90
C ASN A 284 -9.98 -7.86 9.41
N LYS A 285 -11.29 -8.15 9.49
CA LYS A 285 -12.27 -7.21 10.05
C LYS A 285 -12.07 -6.98 11.53
N ILE A 286 -11.78 -8.02 12.29
CA ILE A 286 -11.49 -7.95 13.73
C ILE A 286 -10.22 -7.14 13.95
N ASP A 287 -9.16 -7.40 13.19
CA ASP A 287 -7.88 -6.68 13.32
C ASP A 287 -8.05 -5.20 12.99
N LEU A 288 -8.80 -4.87 11.94
CA LEU A 288 -9.12 -3.47 11.60
C LEU A 288 -9.90 -2.78 12.73
N LEU A 289 -10.87 -3.48 13.35
CA LEU A 289 -11.61 -2.94 14.49
C LEU A 289 -10.73 -2.76 15.73
N ASN A 290 -9.87 -3.73 16.03
CA ASN A 290 -8.93 -3.68 17.14
C ASN A 290 -7.91 -2.54 16.97
N SER A 291 -7.44 -2.28 15.75
CA SER A 291 -6.48 -1.19 15.50
C SER A 291 -7.01 0.20 15.94
N VAL A 292 -8.34 0.41 15.89
CA VAL A 292 -8.97 1.64 16.37
C VAL A 292 -9.05 1.66 17.89
N VAL A 293 -9.31 0.51 18.52
CA VAL A 293 -9.33 0.36 19.98
C VAL A 293 -7.92 0.50 20.57
N GLU A 294 -6.90 -0.08 19.96
CA GLU A 294 -5.51 0.06 20.42
C GLU A 294 -5.03 1.51 20.33
N ARG A 295 -5.41 2.22 19.26
CA ARG A 295 -5.13 3.65 19.13
C ARG A 295 -5.82 4.46 20.22
N GLU A 296 -6.99 4.04 20.70
CA GLU A 296 -7.65 4.64 21.86
C GLU A 296 -6.79 4.50 23.12
N GLU A 297 -6.34 3.28 23.43
CA GLU A 297 -5.55 3.01 24.64
C GLU A 297 -4.26 3.82 24.65
N LEU A 298 -3.61 3.95 23.48
CA LEU A 298 -2.42 4.78 23.33
C LEU A 298 -2.72 6.27 23.55
N MET A 299 -3.85 6.78 23.06
CA MET A 299 -4.24 8.18 23.27
C MET A 299 -4.64 8.44 24.72
N ALA A 300 -5.31 7.48 25.37
CA ALA A 300 -5.68 7.56 26.78
C ALA A 300 -4.46 7.49 27.71
N ALA A 301 -3.42 6.73 27.35
CA ALA A 301 -2.17 6.64 28.11
C ALA A 301 -1.30 7.90 28.02
N LEU A 302 -1.55 8.79 27.05
CA LEU A 302 -0.82 10.05 26.85
C LEU A 302 -1.49 11.25 27.55
N GLN A 303 -2.65 11.06 28.18
CA GLN A 303 -3.38 12.07 28.96
C GLN A 303 -3.11 11.93 30.45
#